data_AF-A0A2E4AYQ6-F1
#
_entry.id   AF-A0A2E4AYQ6-F1
#
_cell.length_a   1.000
_cell.length_b   1.000
_cell.length_c   1.000
_cell.angle_alpha   90.00
_cell.angle_beta   90.00
_cell.angle_gamma   90.00
#
_symmetry.space_group_name_H-M   'P 1'
#
loop_
_entity.id
_entity.type
_entity.pdbx_description
1 polymer ?
#
loop_
_entity_poly.entity_id
_entity_poly.type
_entity_poly.pdbx_seq_one_letter_code
_entity_poly.pdbx_strand_id
1 'polypeptide(L)'
;MLKRITLSSIFALFSFSISSAETPAGYYAPASIAGGTLNAQDSNWPVYDETISFSSSGTFTANITNGTDDPSGSGSYTYSKTGTNTASLSYTIDGPGYSFEYDLQFTGENTGTYTKFADYGGGTTDETTGPFSLSGVAVPEQYVWEDYDDFSGSSLDTNKWEVGYFAGGETVTIVNGQAQLSGSVYSPSSPSQMPSDFANAGQDATEGNTFLFVKDLNIFGLEAEIMIPNANNNYEAGMYLATLDSNPFGSLGFELRKTATGSSFNYDHLNDQGNKILGYEAGSLDTFHKIVITKLDEQTSYYLNDNLVKQFSSSSHDVDYWSIGSFNDEGLAYLTYADNVRVLRQGTPTTEPDPVTVVSDPNGQAVVLQVDERYKWNSSLDGVTLWGVEQSSDGWSSMTMRFENGRNFGNEGFYDSVEQPQPYDVSFEIDENGYIKSLEDDGDYQYYNAVSVENGVIGTIQNDEGVSSVANNGINQIDQWFFTTRAAAEEYYYSKVNPKDWMWFDHYPWVYSNEQQDWLYFHPSGGTLMYWSNKGQAWRQFN
;
A
#
# COMPACT_ATOMS: atom_id res chain seq x y z
N MET A 1 16.87 12.52 -63.05
CA MET A 1 17.52 11.36 -63.67
C MET A 1 18.27 10.62 -62.57
N LEU A 2 17.73 9.46 -62.15
CA LEU A 2 18.28 8.38 -61.28
C LEU A 2 18.92 8.79 -59.91
N LYS A 3 18.68 8.11 -58.78
CA LYS A 3 18.16 6.76 -58.52
C LYS A 3 17.61 6.70 -57.09
N ARG A 4 16.34 6.32 -56.95
CA ARG A 4 15.76 5.75 -55.72
C ARG A 4 16.35 4.36 -55.51
N ILE A 5 16.73 4.03 -54.28
CA ILE A 5 16.78 2.66 -53.78
C ILE A 5 15.79 2.60 -52.61
N THR A 6 14.67 1.93 -52.84
CA THR A 6 13.71 1.47 -51.83
C THR A 6 14.25 0.20 -51.19
N LEU A 7 14.36 0.16 -49.87
CA LEU A 7 14.24 -1.09 -49.11
C LEU A 7 12.93 -1.01 -48.30
N SER A 8 11.97 -1.82 -48.72
CA SER A 8 10.83 -2.21 -47.91
C SER A 8 11.33 -3.10 -46.76
N SER A 9 10.88 -2.84 -45.55
CA SER A 9 10.86 -3.84 -44.49
C SER A 9 9.53 -3.71 -43.77
N ILE A 10 8.88 -4.86 -43.67
CA ILE A 10 7.56 -5.11 -43.13
C ILE A 10 7.59 -4.71 -41.65
N PHE A 11 6.87 -3.67 -41.28
CA PHE A 11 6.52 -3.40 -39.89
C PHE A 11 5.36 -4.32 -39.53
N ALA A 12 5.64 -5.39 -38.79
CA ALA A 12 4.64 -6.00 -37.93
C ALA A 12 4.31 -4.98 -36.84
N LEU A 13 3.07 -4.50 -36.81
CA LEU A 13 2.56 -3.73 -35.67
C LEU A 13 2.48 -4.70 -34.47
N PHE A 14 3.49 -4.69 -33.61
CA PHE A 14 3.27 -5.01 -32.21
C PHE A 14 2.66 -3.77 -31.57
N SER A 15 1.36 -3.83 -31.31
CA SER A 15 0.69 -2.89 -30.41
C SER A 15 1.17 -3.18 -28.99
N PHE A 16 2.22 -2.49 -28.54
CA PHE A 16 2.42 -2.32 -27.10
C PHE A 16 1.35 -1.35 -26.62
N SER A 17 0.30 -1.88 -25.99
CA SER A 17 -0.52 -1.11 -25.07
C SER A 17 0.34 -0.77 -23.87
N ILE A 18 1.00 0.39 -23.92
CA ILE A 18 1.57 1.00 -22.72
C ILE A 18 0.37 1.53 -21.93
N SER A 19 -0.11 0.74 -20.96
CA SER A 19 -0.88 1.32 -19.87
C SER A 19 0.01 2.38 -19.23
N SER A 20 -0.56 3.54 -18.92
CA SER A 20 0.07 4.52 -18.04
C SER A 20 0.39 3.81 -16.72
N ALA A 21 1.61 3.32 -16.59
CA ALA A 21 2.10 2.85 -15.31
C ALA A 21 2.29 4.10 -14.47
N GLU A 22 1.40 4.29 -13.50
CA GLU A 22 1.74 5.03 -12.30
C GLU A 22 3.11 4.54 -11.80
N THR A 23 3.92 5.44 -11.25
CA THR A 23 5.15 5.07 -10.55
C THR A 23 4.81 3.89 -9.62
N PRO A 24 5.37 2.67 -9.84
CA PRO A 24 4.96 1.51 -9.07
C PRO A 24 5.20 1.81 -7.60
N ALA A 25 4.13 1.80 -6.80
CA ALA A 25 4.24 1.86 -5.36
C ALA A 25 4.76 0.50 -4.88
N GLY A 26 6.09 0.35 -4.78
CA GLY A 26 6.76 -0.78 -4.14
C GLY A 26 7.72 -1.59 -5.04
N TYR A 27 8.56 -2.39 -4.38
CA TYR A 27 9.65 -3.18 -4.95
C TYR A 27 9.47 -4.64 -4.51
N TYR A 28 8.81 -5.43 -5.36
CA TYR A 28 8.21 -6.70 -4.97
C TYR A 28 8.87 -7.93 -5.58
N ALA A 29 9.72 -7.79 -6.62
CA ALA A 29 10.41 -8.93 -7.21
C ALA A 29 11.60 -9.38 -6.34
N PRO A 30 11.61 -10.64 -5.83
CA PRO A 30 12.68 -11.13 -4.96
C PRO A 30 13.99 -11.35 -5.74
N ALA A 31 15.13 -11.27 -5.05
CA ALA A 31 16.42 -11.59 -5.66
C ALA A 31 16.58 -13.08 -6.00
N SER A 32 15.86 -13.95 -5.30
CA SER A 32 15.86 -15.40 -5.50
C SER A 32 14.56 -16.01 -5.00
N ILE A 33 14.11 -17.07 -5.67
CA ILE A 33 12.97 -17.91 -5.26
C ILE A 33 13.41 -19.26 -4.67
N ALA A 34 14.72 -19.45 -4.47
CA ALA A 34 15.29 -20.71 -4.00
C ALA A 34 14.79 -21.07 -2.59
N GLY A 35 14.32 -22.32 -2.43
CA GLY A 35 13.69 -22.78 -1.18
C GLY A 35 12.20 -22.45 -1.07
N GLY A 36 11.65 -21.67 -2.00
CA GLY A 36 10.24 -21.29 -2.03
C GLY A 36 9.36 -22.20 -2.87
N THR A 37 8.06 -21.87 -2.89
CA THR A 37 7.04 -22.52 -3.71
C THR A 37 6.23 -21.46 -4.45
N LEU A 38 6.05 -21.63 -5.77
CA LEU A 38 5.15 -20.85 -6.61
C LEU A 38 3.84 -21.61 -6.79
N ASN A 39 2.72 -20.96 -6.50
CA ASN A 39 1.39 -21.42 -6.87
C ASN A 39 0.88 -20.53 -7.99
N ALA A 40 0.50 -21.11 -9.13
CA ALA A 40 -0.05 -20.40 -10.28
C ALA A 40 -1.44 -20.96 -10.61
N GLN A 41 -2.37 -20.07 -10.95
CA GLN A 41 -3.70 -20.45 -11.42
C GLN A 41 -3.90 -19.91 -12.83
N ASP A 42 -4.18 -20.81 -13.78
CA ASP A 42 -4.40 -20.41 -15.17
C ASP A 42 -5.77 -19.76 -15.36
N SER A 43 -5.81 -18.53 -15.89
CA SER A 43 -7.07 -17.80 -16.07
C SER A 43 -7.95 -18.38 -17.19
N ASN A 44 -7.34 -19.03 -18.18
CA ASN A 44 -8.06 -19.66 -19.28
C ASN A 44 -8.47 -21.09 -18.96
N TRP A 45 -7.82 -21.70 -17.95
CA TRP A 45 -8.06 -23.07 -17.53
C TRP A 45 -8.14 -23.20 -16.00
N PRO A 46 -9.30 -22.93 -15.38
CA PRO A 46 -9.51 -22.98 -13.92
C PRO A 46 -9.28 -24.35 -13.26
N VAL A 47 -8.92 -25.37 -14.05
CA VAL A 47 -8.63 -26.76 -13.67
C VAL A 47 -7.13 -27.09 -13.78
N TYR A 48 -6.25 -26.07 -13.84
CA TYR A 48 -4.79 -26.23 -13.82
C TYR A 48 -4.13 -25.27 -12.82
N ASP A 49 -4.26 -25.62 -11.55
CA ASP A 49 -3.50 -25.06 -10.44
C ASP A 49 -2.14 -25.75 -10.42
N GLU A 50 -1.07 -24.99 -10.66
CA GLU A 50 0.29 -25.48 -10.66
C GLU A 50 1.00 -25.08 -9.37
N THR A 51 1.57 -26.06 -8.68
CA THR A 51 2.45 -25.86 -7.52
C THR A 51 3.86 -26.26 -7.89
N ILE A 52 4.81 -25.32 -7.82
CA ILE A 52 6.24 -25.54 -8.14
C ILE A 52 7.08 -25.24 -6.91
N SER A 53 7.75 -26.25 -6.36
CA SER A 53 8.70 -26.09 -5.25
C SER A 53 10.14 -26.04 -5.75
N PHE A 54 10.90 -25.05 -5.32
CA PHE A 54 12.28 -24.81 -5.73
C PHE A 54 13.25 -25.19 -4.61
N SER A 55 14.28 -25.95 -4.94
CA SER A 55 15.37 -26.27 -4.01
C SER A 55 16.45 -25.20 -4.04
N SER A 56 17.23 -25.11 -2.96
CA SER A 56 18.44 -24.28 -2.91
C SER A 56 19.57 -24.76 -3.83
N SER A 57 19.44 -25.96 -4.42
CA SER A 57 20.41 -26.54 -5.35
C SER A 57 20.11 -26.29 -6.83
N GLY A 58 19.10 -25.47 -7.15
CA GLY A 58 18.75 -25.15 -8.55
C GLY A 58 17.88 -26.20 -9.25
N THR A 59 17.28 -27.12 -8.49
CA THR A 59 16.30 -28.09 -8.98
C THR A 59 14.89 -27.74 -8.50
N PHE A 60 13.86 -28.21 -9.19
CA PHE A 60 12.46 -28.00 -8.83
C PHE A 60 11.64 -29.29 -8.88
N THR A 61 10.46 -29.26 -8.26
CA THR A 61 9.37 -30.22 -8.45
C THR A 61 8.07 -29.46 -8.73
N ALA A 62 7.35 -29.81 -9.79
CA ALA A 62 6.07 -29.22 -10.16
C ALA A 62 4.95 -30.26 -10.09
N ASN A 63 3.77 -29.86 -9.63
CA ASN A 63 2.56 -30.67 -9.59
C ASN A 63 1.36 -29.86 -10.07
N ILE A 64 0.49 -30.47 -10.88
CA ILE A 64 -0.85 -29.94 -11.17
C ILE A 64 -1.83 -30.57 -10.17
N THR A 65 -2.61 -29.77 -9.46
CA THR A 65 -3.34 -30.22 -8.26
C THR A 65 -4.86 -30.36 -8.43
N ASN A 66 -5.41 -29.97 -9.58
CA ASN A 66 -6.84 -30.04 -9.92
C ASN A 66 -7.09 -30.64 -11.32
N GLY A 67 -6.06 -31.29 -11.89
CA GLY A 67 -6.15 -31.99 -13.17
C GLY A 67 -6.84 -33.35 -12.99
N THR A 68 -7.38 -33.92 -14.06
CA THR A 68 -7.94 -35.30 -13.98
C THR A 68 -6.86 -36.39 -13.88
N ASP A 69 -5.61 -36.02 -14.14
CA ASP A 69 -4.44 -36.87 -14.24
C ASP A 69 -3.28 -36.45 -13.30
N ASP A 70 -3.46 -35.34 -12.56
CA ASP A 70 -2.51 -34.75 -11.58
C ASP A 70 -1.03 -34.95 -11.95
N PRO A 71 -0.59 -34.49 -13.14
CA PRO A 71 0.78 -34.72 -13.59
C PRO A 71 1.79 -34.03 -12.68
N SER A 72 2.90 -34.74 -12.42
CA SER A 72 4.05 -34.24 -11.68
C SER A 72 5.32 -34.27 -12.52
N GLY A 73 6.24 -33.33 -12.30
CA GLY A 73 7.55 -33.35 -12.94
C GLY A 73 8.64 -32.72 -12.10
N SER A 74 9.89 -32.96 -12.48
CA SER A 74 11.06 -32.41 -11.80
C SER A 74 12.16 -32.11 -12.81
N GLY A 75 13.09 -31.24 -12.43
CA GLY A 75 14.27 -30.96 -13.24
C GLY A 75 15.04 -29.77 -12.70
N SER A 76 15.62 -28.99 -13.61
CA SER A 76 16.37 -27.77 -13.28
C SER A 76 15.61 -26.50 -13.65
N TYR A 77 15.85 -25.44 -12.88
CA TYR A 77 15.26 -24.13 -13.13
C TYR A 77 16.31 -23.03 -13.12
N THR A 78 15.97 -21.91 -13.75
CA THR A 78 16.69 -20.64 -13.69
C THR A 78 15.70 -19.54 -13.35
N TYR A 79 16.08 -18.68 -12.43
CA TYR A 79 15.33 -17.47 -12.09
C TYR A 79 16.22 -16.26 -12.27
N SER A 80 15.70 -15.21 -12.89
CA SER A 80 16.38 -13.94 -13.05
C SER A 80 15.42 -12.81 -12.73
N LYS A 81 15.73 -12.01 -11.70
CA LYS A 81 15.09 -10.70 -11.51
C LYS A 81 15.44 -9.82 -12.72
N THR A 82 14.44 -9.30 -13.41
CA THR A 82 14.62 -8.48 -14.63
C THR A 82 14.30 -7.00 -14.40
N GLY A 83 13.65 -6.69 -13.29
CA GLY A 83 13.32 -5.33 -12.86
C GLY A 83 12.87 -5.32 -11.41
N THR A 84 12.43 -4.16 -10.93
CA THR A 84 11.99 -3.95 -9.54
C THR A 84 10.77 -4.79 -9.18
N ASN A 85 9.86 -4.96 -10.15
CA ASN A 85 8.62 -5.72 -10.05
C ASN A 85 8.49 -6.79 -11.14
N THR A 86 9.58 -7.15 -11.82
CA THR A 86 9.55 -8.14 -12.90
C THR A 86 10.66 -9.16 -12.76
N ALA A 87 10.38 -10.40 -13.15
CA ALA A 87 11.37 -11.47 -13.22
C ALA A 87 11.03 -12.47 -14.32
N SER A 88 12.03 -13.21 -14.78
CA SER A 88 11.85 -14.34 -15.66
C SER A 88 12.22 -15.64 -14.94
N LEU A 89 11.38 -16.66 -15.08
CA LEU A 89 11.61 -18.01 -14.57
C LEU A 89 11.57 -18.99 -15.75
N SER A 90 12.59 -19.84 -15.88
CA SER A 90 12.61 -20.91 -16.88
C SER A 90 12.88 -22.25 -16.20
N TYR A 91 12.18 -23.30 -16.60
CA TYR A 91 12.48 -24.66 -16.13
C TYR A 91 12.23 -25.72 -17.20
N THR A 92 12.93 -26.84 -17.09
CA THR A 92 12.82 -27.99 -18.00
C THR A 92 12.56 -29.27 -17.23
N ILE A 93 11.60 -30.08 -17.68
CA ILE A 93 11.26 -31.37 -17.07
C ILE A 93 12.23 -32.44 -17.57
N ASP A 94 12.86 -33.15 -16.63
CA ASP A 94 13.80 -34.24 -16.93
C ASP A 94 13.09 -35.38 -17.66
N GLY A 95 13.61 -35.76 -18.84
CA GLY A 95 13.08 -36.84 -19.66
C GLY A 95 12.36 -36.37 -20.92
N PRO A 96 11.11 -35.90 -20.85
CA PRO A 96 10.30 -35.57 -22.02
C PRO A 96 10.78 -34.33 -22.78
N GLY A 97 11.66 -33.52 -22.16
CA GLY A 97 12.23 -32.33 -22.79
C GLY A 97 11.27 -31.16 -22.88
N TYR A 98 10.22 -31.15 -22.04
CA TYR A 98 9.29 -30.03 -21.95
C TYR A 98 9.96 -28.85 -21.24
N SER A 99 9.81 -27.66 -21.79
CA SER A 99 10.35 -26.43 -21.21
C SER A 99 9.26 -25.38 -21.03
N PHE A 100 9.39 -24.61 -19.95
CA PHE A 100 8.44 -23.59 -19.58
C PHE A 100 9.19 -22.30 -19.27
N GLU A 101 8.70 -21.18 -19.80
CA GLU A 101 9.21 -19.84 -19.52
C GLU A 101 8.08 -18.99 -18.94
N TYR A 102 8.37 -18.30 -17.85
CA TYR A 102 7.46 -17.41 -17.14
C TYR A 102 8.03 -16.01 -17.16
N ASP A 103 7.24 -15.06 -17.62
CA ASP A 103 7.41 -13.65 -17.32
C ASP A 103 6.52 -13.30 -16.13
N LEU A 104 7.13 -13.00 -15.00
CA LEU A 104 6.46 -12.69 -13.74
C LEU A 104 6.37 -11.18 -13.57
N GLN A 105 5.17 -10.68 -13.32
CA GLN A 105 4.87 -9.30 -12.96
C GLN A 105 4.33 -9.27 -11.54
N PHE A 106 5.12 -8.76 -10.60
CA PHE A 106 4.73 -8.62 -9.21
C PHE A 106 3.83 -7.39 -9.05
N THR A 107 2.72 -7.58 -8.31
CA THR A 107 1.77 -6.50 -7.97
C THR A 107 1.68 -6.29 -6.45
N GLY A 108 2.34 -7.15 -5.67
CA GLY A 108 2.45 -7.05 -4.22
C GLY A 108 3.50 -8.03 -3.69
N GLU A 109 3.68 -8.06 -2.37
CA GLU A 109 4.62 -8.98 -1.73
C GLU A 109 4.30 -10.43 -2.13
N ASN A 110 5.28 -11.10 -2.73
CA ASN A 110 5.17 -12.50 -3.13
C ASN A 110 3.94 -12.83 -3.99
N THR A 111 3.34 -11.86 -4.67
CA THR A 111 2.10 -12.05 -5.45
C THR A 111 2.14 -11.23 -6.73
N GLY A 112 1.41 -11.70 -7.75
CA GLY A 112 1.40 -11.02 -9.03
C GLY A 112 0.65 -11.78 -10.11
N THR A 113 0.94 -11.40 -11.35
CA THR A 113 0.45 -12.07 -12.56
C THR A 113 1.62 -12.59 -13.38
N TYR A 114 1.42 -13.67 -14.10
CA TYR A 114 2.41 -14.22 -15.02
C TYR A 114 1.90 -14.31 -16.45
N THR A 115 2.84 -14.34 -17.39
CA THR A 115 2.68 -14.93 -18.73
C THR A 115 3.59 -16.14 -18.84
N LYS A 116 3.04 -17.30 -19.23
CA LYS A 116 3.75 -18.57 -19.34
C LYS A 116 3.78 -19.02 -20.80
N PHE A 117 4.96 -19.39 -21.28
CA PHE A 117 5.18 -20.03 -22.56
C PHE A 117 5.59 -21.49 -22.33
N ALA A 118 4.78 -22.43 -22.82
CA ALA A 118 5.02 -23.87 -22.66
C ALA A 118 5.41 -24.52 -24.00
N ASP A 119 6.57 -25.17 -24.06
CA ASP A 119 7.00 -25.99 -25.19
C ASP A 119 7.03 -27.47 -24.79
N TYR A 120 6.14 -28.27 -25.39
CA TYR A 120 6.03 -29.70 -25.16
C TYR A 120 6.89 -30.55 -26.13
N GLY A 121 7.90 -29.95 -26.76
CA GLY A 121 8.85 -30.63 -27.67
C GLY A 121 8.31 -30.88 -29.09
N GLY A 122 7.11 -30.37 -29.39
CA GLY A 122 6.41 -30.55 -30.67
C GLY A 122 6.51 -29.35 -31.64
N GLY A 123 7.15 -28.26 -31.25
CA GLY A 123 7.27 -27.03 -32.04
C GLY A 123 6.05 -26.10 -31.98
N THR A 124 5.09 -26.40 -31.11
CA THR A 124 3.97 -25.50 -30.75
C THR A 124 4.18 -25.00 -29.33
N THR A 125 4.28 -23.69 -29.17
CA THR A 125 4.30 -23.01 -27.87
C THR A 125 2.89 -22.62 -27.47
N ASP A 126 2.45 -23.05 -26.29
CA ASP A 126 1.22 -22.55 -25.68
C ASP A 126 1.53 -21.31 -24.84
N GLU A 127 0.62 -20.33 -24.81
CA GLU A 127 0.76 -19.09 -24.06
C GLU A 127 -0.42 -18.92 -23.11
N THR A 128 -0.14 -18.83 -21.82
CA THR A 128 -1.19 -18.64 -20.81
C THR A 128 -0.83 -17.56 -19.80
N THR A 129 -1.83 -17.08 -19.06
CA THR A 129 -1.65 -16.02 -18.08
C THR A 129 -2.48 -16.29 -16.84
N GLY A 130 -2.08 -15.75 -15.70
CA GLY A 130 -2.83 -15.90 -14.48
C GLY A 130 -2.17 -15.31 -13.25
N PRO A 131 -2.88 -15.29 -12.12
CA PRO A 131 -2.29 -14.91 -10.85
C PRO A 131 -1.30 -15.96 -10.37
N PHE A 132 -0.28 -15.51 -9.64
CA PHE A 132 0.60 -16.37 -8.86
C PHE A 132 0.79 -15.87 -7.43
N SER A 133 1.17 -16.80 -6.55
CA SER A 133 1.70 -16.50 -5.22
C SER A 133 3.01 -17.25 -4.98
N LEU A 134 3.90 -16.66 -4.19
CA LEU A 134 5.13 -17.26 -3.69
C LEU A 134 5.01 -17.48 -2.18
N SER A 135 5.56 -18.59 -1.70
CA SER A 135 5.68 -18.90 -0.28
C SER A 135 7.09 -19.42 0.02
N GLY A 136 7.57 -19.25 1.25
CA GLY A 136 8.92 -19.65 1.63
C GLY A 136 10.05 -18.82 0.98
N VAL A 137 9.70 -17.74 0.29
CA VAL A 137 10.62 -16.77 -0.29
C VAL A 137 10.67 -15.54 0.61
N ALA A 138 11.87 -15.02 0.87
CA ALA A 138 12.03 -13.78 1.62
C ALA A 138 11.34 -12.63 0.88
N VAL A 139 10.51 -11.87 1.60
CA VAL A 139 9.91 -10.65 1.08
C VAL A 139 11.05 -9.67 0.73
N PRO A 140 11.11 -9.15 -0.50
CA PRO A 140 12.13 -8.18 -0.86
C PRO A 140 12.00 -6.90 -0.03
N GLU A 141 13.12 -6.20 0.15
CA GLU A 141 13.15 -4.91 0.83
C GLU A 141 12.15 -3.96 0.17
N GLN A 142 11.19 -3.50 0.95
CA GLN A 142 10.23 -2.51 0.48
C GLN A 142 10.88 -1.13 0.52
N TYR A 143 10.46 -0.24 -0.39
CA TYR A 143 10.87 1.15 -0.37
C TYR A 143 9.66 2.05 -0.50
N VAL A 144 9.65 3.15 0.25
CA VAL A 144 8.51 4.08 0.35
C VAL A 144 9.01 5.50 0.15
N TRP A 145 8.29 6.25 -0.68
CA TRP A 145 8.50 7.68 -0.85
C TRP A 145 7.92 8.44 0.35
N GLU A 146 8.72 9.31 0.94
CA GLU A 146 8.34 10.15 2.06
C GLU A 146 8.50 11.63 1.67
N ASP A 147 7.52 12.45 2.03
CA ASP A 147 7.62 13.91 1.89
C ASP A 147 8.78 14.43 2.74
N TYR A 148 9.75 15.08 2.11
CA TYR A 148 10.98 15.51 2.76
C TYR A 148 10.96 16.99 3.10
N ASP A 149 10.74 17.85 2.12
CA ASP A 149 10.65 19.30 2.34
C ASP A 149 9.84 19.97 1.21
N ASP A 150 8.76 20.66 1.58
CA ASP A 150 7.94 21.46 0.68
C ASP A 150 8.36 22.94 0.69
N PHE A 151 9.42 23.28 1.44
CA PHE A 151 9.93 24.63 1.63
C PHE A 151 8.89 25.67 2.05
N SER A 152 7.77 25.24 2.66
CA SER A 152 6.68 26.13 3.10
C SER A 152 7.08 27.06 4.27
N GLY A 153 8.20 26.77 4.93
CA GLY A 153 8.80 27.61 5.96
C GLY A 153 9.30 28.97 5.44
N SER A 154 9.61 29.89 6.36
CA SER A 154 10.21 31.19 6.00
C SER A 154 11.74 31.16 5.94
N SER A 155 12.36 30.01 6.24
CA SER A 155 13.80 29.78 6.26
C SER A 155 14.11 28.31 6.03
N LEU A 156 15.30 28.00 5.50
CA LEU A 156 15.75 26.64 5.27
C LEU A 156 15.84 25.84 6.57
N ASP A 157 15.30 24.61 6.59
CA ASP A 157 15.43 23.71 7.73
C ASP A 157 16.85 23.11 7.79
N THR A 158 17.70 23.70 8.62
CA THR A 158 19.09 23.26 8.82
C THR A 158 19.22 21.88 9.49
N ASN A 159 18.13 21.29 9.98
CA ASN A 159 18.15 19.89 10.43
C ASN A 159 18.16 18.93 9.25
N LYS A 160 17.45 19.26 8.16
CA LYS A 160 17.34 18.46 6.93
C LYS A 160 18.47 18.72 5.95
N TRP A 161 18.86 19.99 5.83
CA TRP A 161 19.77 20.44 4.78
C TRP A 161 21.10 20.96 5.31
N GLU A 162 22.16 20.59 4.60
CA GLU A 162 23.45 21.25 4.65
C GLU A 162 23.69 22.02 3.34
N VAL A 163 24.22 23.23 3.44
CA VAL A 163 24.44 24.10 2.27
C VAL A 163 25.92 24.11 1.92
N GLY A 164 26.22 23.94 0.63
CA GLY A 164 27.54 24.24 0.06
C GLY A 164 27.44 25.16 -1.15
N TYR A 165 28.55 25.79 -1.49
CA TYR A 165 28.73 26.60 -2.68
C TYR A 165 30.21 26.77 -3.03
N PHE A 166 30.50 26.78 -4.33
CA PHE A 166 31.80 27.17 -4.85
C PHE A 166 31.90 28.68 -4.98
N ALA A 167 33.10 29.19 -5.29
CA ALA A 167 33.30 30.62 -5.50
C ALA A 167 32.37 31.14 -6.62
N GLY A 168 31.51 32.09 -6.29
CA GLY A 168 30.46 32.62 -7.19
C GLY A 168 29.06 32.11 -6.85
N GLY A 169 28.93 30.98 -6.17
CA GLY A 169 27.67 30.54 -5.59
C GLY A 169 27.30 31.32 -4.31
N GLU A 170 26.03 31.28 -3.95
CA GLU A 170 25.49 31.91 -2.75
C GLU A 170 24.76 30.88 -1.87
N THR A 171 24.50 31.24 -0.61
CA THR A 171 23.67 30.41 0.27
C THR A 171 22.24 30.30 -0.26
N VAL A 172 21.58 29.19 0.05
CA VAL A 172 20.18 28.98 -0.28
C VAL A 172 19.27 29.83 0.60
N THR A 173 18.21 30.37 0.00
CA THR A 173 17.18 31.14 0.70
C THR A 173 15.80 30.61 0.34
N ILE A 174 14.82 30.78 1.24
CA ILE A 174 13.44 30.41 0.94
C ILE A 174 12.69 31.65 0.47
N VAL A 175 12.13 31.58 -0.74
CA VAL A 175 11.41 32.68 -1.38
C VAL A 175 10.09 32.15 -1.91
N ASN A 176 8.97 32.72 -1.46
CA ASN A 176 7.62 32.33 -1.87
C ASN A 176 7.31 30.83 -1.71
N GLY A 177 7.84 30.20 -0.65
CA GLY A 177 7.65 28.78 -0.37
C GLY A 177 8.55 27.85 -1.18
N GLN A 178 9.66 28.35 -1.74
CA GLN A 178 10.56 27.58 -2.61
C GLN A 178 12.01 27.77 -2.20
N ALA A 179 12.84 26.74 -2.36
CA ALA A 179 14.28 26.88 -2.20
C ALA A 179 14.87 27.59 -3.42
N GLN A 180 15.34 28.82 -3.22
CA GLN A 180 16.06 29.59 -4.22
C GLN A 180 17.56 29.29 -4.11
N LEU A 181 18.11 28.68 -5.15
CA LEU A 181 19.55 28.46 -5.30
C LEU A 181 20.09 29.48 -6.31
N SER A 182 21.04 30.33 -5.89
CA SER A 182 21.55 31.42 -6.71
C SER A 182 23.07 31.55 -6.65
N GLY A 183 23.61 32.30 -7.59
CA GLY A 183 25.00 32.71 -7.62
C GLY A 183 25.15 34.11 -8.21
N SER A 184 26.24 34.76 -7.84
CA SER A 184 26.70 36.03 -8.39
C SER A 184 27.85 35.80 -9.38
N VAL A 185 28.23 36.85 -10.10
CA VAL A 185 29.39 36.76 -11.01
C VAL A 185 30.64 36.40 -10.21
N TYR A 186 31.37 35.38 -10.66
CA TYR A 186 32.60 34.94 -10.03
C TYR A 186 33.59 36.10 -9.84
N SER A 187 34.25 36.08 -8.67
CA SER A 187 35.37 36.95 -8.34
C SER A 187 36.40 36.15 -7.55
N PRO A 188 37.71 36.44 -7.67
CA PRO A 188 38.75 35.80 -6.85
C PRO A 188 38.56 35.98 -5.33
N SER A 189 37.69 36.90 -4.91
CA SER A 189 37.33 37.12 -3.51
C SER A 189 35.99 36.49 -3.09
N SER A 190 35.30 35.80 -4.00
CA SER A 190 34.03 35.14 -3.69
C SER A 190 34.25 34.06 -2.63
N PRO A 191 33.36 33.96 -1.63
CA PRO A 191 33.46 32.93 -0.62
C PRO A 191 33.11 31.56 -1.21
N SER A 192 33.58 30.50 -0.55
CA SER A 192 33.16 29.13 -0.79
C SER A 192 32.93 28.42 0.53
N GLN A 193 32.07 27.41 0.51
CA GLN A 193 31.74 26.57 1.64
C GLN A 193 31.36 25.19 1.12
N MET A 194 31.90 24.12 1.70
CA MET A 194 31.48 22.75 1.38
C MET A 194 31.47 21.92 2.67
N PRO A 195 30.68 20.83 2.72
CA PRO A 195 30.82 19.81 3.75
C PRO A 195 32.28 19.35 3.88
N SER A 196 32.69 18.90 5.07
CA SER A 196 34.10 18.57 5.35
C SER A 196 34.69 17.54 4.40
N ASP A 197 33.87 16.58 3.97
CA ASP A 197 34.30 15.49 3.08
C ASP A 197 34.57 16.01 1.66
N PHE A 198 34.02 17.17 1.32
CA PHE A 198 34.22 17.88 0.07
C PHE A 198 34.98 19.21 0.25
N ALA A 199 35.72 19.41 1.36
CA ALA A 199 36.37 20.69 1.64
C ALA A 199 37.40 21.12 0.56
N ASN A 200 37.91 20.17 -0.23
CA ASN A 200 38.80 20.44 -1.36
C ASN A 200 38.08 20.44 -2.72
N ALA A 201 36.80 20.04 -2.78
CA ALA A 201 36.02 20.10 -4.00
C ALA A 201 35.81 21.57 -4.40
N GLY A 202 36.04 21.88 -5.67
CA GLY A 202 35.87 23.23 -6.19
C GLY A 202 36.88 24.26 -5.67
N GLN A 203 37.98 23.86 -5.01
CA GLN A 203 39.14 24.74 -4.87
C GLN A 203 39.64 25.06 -6.28
N ASP A 204 39.59 26.34 -6.66
CA ASP A 204 39.86 26.87 -8.00
C ASP A 204 38.69 26.85 -9.01
N ALA A 205 37.49 26.38 -8.63
CA ALA A 205 36.32 26.48 -9.50
C ALA A 205 35.90 27.95 -9.70
N THR A 206 35.57 28.31 -10.94
CA THR A 206 35.14 29.67 -11.32
C THR A 206 33.72 29.73 -11.86
N GLU A 207 33.06 28.58 -11.97
CA GLU A 207 31.73 28.39 -12.53
C GLU A 207 30.67 29.00 -11.57
N GLY A 208 30.85 28.84 -10.26
CA GLY A 208 29.85 29.24 -9.30
C GLY A 208 28.75 28.19 -9.25
N ASN A 209 28.64 27.55 -8.08
CA ASN A 209 27.75 26.43 -7.83
C ASN A 209 27.15 26.60 -6.44
N THR A 210 25.90 26.17 -6.30
CA THR A 210 25.18 26.14 -5.03
C THR A 210 24.59 24.75 -4.86
N PHE A 211 24.67 24.21 -3.65
CA PHE A 211 24.28 22.85 -3.31
C PHE A 211 23.40 22.84 -2.06
N LEU A 212 22.35 22.04 -2.10
CA LEU A 212 21.62 21.53 -0.94
C LEU A 212 21.94 20.04 -0.81
N PHE A 213 22.62 19.69 0.28
CA PHE A 213 22.90 18.31 0.64
C PHE A 213 21.86 17.81 1.63
N VAL A 214 21.30 16.65 1.35
CA VAL A 214 20.43 15.96 2.30
C VAL A 214 21.30 15.43 3.43
N LYS A 215 20.96 15.76 4.69
CA LYS A 215 21.72 15.32 5.87
C LYS A 215 21.34 13.92 6.35
N ASP A 216 20.21 13.42 5.90
CA ASP A 216 19.70 12.12 6.31
C ASP A 216 20.49 10.99 5.64
N LEU A 217 20.84 10.01 6.46
CA LEU A 217 21.45 8.76 6.02
C LEU A 217 20.35 7.76 5.61
N ASN A 218 20.71 6.75 4.82
CA ASN A 218 19.81 5.69 4.32
C ASN A 218 18.71 6.17 3.35
N ILE A 219 19.12 7.01 2.39
CA ILE A 219 18.27 7.41 1.26
C ILE A 219 18.68 6.63 0.03
N PHE A 220 17.68 6.14 -0.70
CA PHE A 220 17.83 5.35 -1.92
C PHE A 220 17.29 6.06 -3.16
N GLY A 221 16.74 7.25 -2.98
CA GLY A 221 16.21 8.07 -4.05
C GLY A 221 15.88 9.47 -3.59
N LEU A 222 15.96 10.41 -4.52
CA LEU A 222 15.62 11.80 -4.34
C LEU A 222 14.71 12.23 -5.49
N GLU A 223 13.62 12.89 -5.13
CA GLU A 223 12.70 13.54 -6.05
C GLU A 223 12.59 15.01 -5.67
N ALA A 224 12.56 15.90 -6.67
CA ALA A 224 12.16 17.28 -6.48
C ALA A 224 11.58 17.86 -7.76
N GLU A 225 10.82 18.94 -7.61
CA GLU A 225 10.46 19.81 -8.72
C GLU A 225 11.52 20.90 -8.88
N ILE A 226 12.06 21.04 -10.09
CA ILE A 226 13.11 22.04 -10.38
C ILE A 226 12.70 22.98 -11.51
N MET A 227 13.14 24.24 -11.43
CA MET A 227 12.84 25.25 -12.44
C MET A 227 14.00 26.24 -12.62
N ILE A 228 14.27 26.56 -13.88
CA ILE A 228 15.17 27.65 -14.27
C ILE A 228 14.34 28.76 -14.93
N PRO A 229 14.25 29.95 -14.31
CA PRO A 229 13.63 31.11 -14.94
C PRO A 229 14.43 31.55 -16.16
N ASN A 230 13.77 31.89 -17.25
CA ASN A 230 14.46 32.44 -18.42
C ASN A 230 14.98 33.86 -18.13
N ALA A 231 14.22 34.64 -17.37
CA ALA A 231 14.64 35.94 -16.88
C ALA A 231 15.79 35.77 -15.86
N ASN A 232 16.77 36.68 -15.90
CA ASN A 232 17.92 36.74 -14.99
C ASN A 232 18.98 35.63 -15.17
N ASN A 233 18.73 34.59 -15.96
CA ASN A 233 19.73 33.56 -16.26
C ASN A 233 20.38 33.75 -17.64
N ASN A 234 21.70 33.58 -17.70
CA ASN A 234 22.46 33.50 -18.95
C ASN A 234 22.53 32.05 -19.47
N TYR A 235 23.15 31.87 -20.64
CA TYR A 235 23.50 30.53 -21.13
C TYR A 235 24.45 29.81 -20.13
N GLU A 236 24.44 28.49 -20.16
CA GLU A 236 25.09 27.57 -19.20
C GLU A 236 24.58 27.61 -17.76
N ALA A 237 23.48 28.33 -17.46
CA ALA A 237 22.81 28.17 -16.16
C ALA A 237 22.14 26.79 -16.09
N GLY A 238 22.34 26.06 -14.99
CA GLY A 238 21.83 24.71 -14.82
C GLY A 238 21.31 24.42 -13.40
N MET A 239 20.48 23.40 -13.29
CA MET A 239 19.96 22.86 -12.04
C MET A 239 19.78 21.35 -12.14
N TYR A 240 20.08 20.62 -11.08
CA TYR A 240 20.11 19.16 -11.11
C TYR A 240 19.74 18.54 -9.77
N LEU A 241 19.38 17.26 -9.84
CA LEU A 241 19.57 16.33 -8.73
C LEU A 241 20.82 15.50 -9.02
N ALA A 242 21.58 15.14 -7.99
CA ALA A 242 22.74 14.27 -8.14
C ALA A 242 23.03 13.44 -6.89
N THR A 243 23.64 12.28 -7.13
CA THR A 243 24.40 11.55 -6.12
C THR A 243 25.88 11.91 -6.25
N LEU A 244 26.57 11.98 -5.11
CA LEU A 244 27.98 12.35 -5.03
C LEU A 244 28.75 11.32 -4.23
N ASP A 245 29.92 10.98 -4.76
CA ASP A 245 30.96 10.15 -4.16
C ASP A 245 32.08 11.10 -3.72
N SER A 246 32.56 10.98 -2.49
CA SER A 246 33.65 11.78 -1.95
C SER A 246 35.03 11.20 -2.26
N ASN A 247 35.13 9.91 -2.61
CA ASN A 247 36.42 9.24 -2.77
C ASN A 247 36.40 8.03 -3.74
N PRO A 248 36.79 8.21 -5.01
CA PRO A 248 37.20 9.46 -5.63
C PRO A 248 36.01 10.38 -5.91
N PHE A 249 36.23 11.71 -5.89
CA PHE A 249 35.16 12.67 -6.19
C PHE A 249 34.48 12.34 -7.52
N GLY A 250 33.19 12.06 -7.46
CA GLY A 250 32.38 11.67 -8.62
C GLY A 250 30.94 12.09 -8.43
N SER A 251 30.23 12.30 -9.54
CA SER A 251 28.83 12.70 -9.53
C SER A 251 28.05 11.93 -10.60
N LEU A 252 26.87 11.43 -10.23
CA LEU A 252 25.86 10.99 -11.19
C LEU A 252 24.64 11.89 -11.03
N GLY A 253 24.35 12.69 -12.06
CA GLY A 253 23.32 13.71 -12.03
C GLY A 253 22.41 13.70 -13.24
N PHE A 254 21.22 14.28 -13.03
CA PHE A 254 20.24 14.56 -14.08
C PHE A 254 19.88 16.05 -14.01
N GLU A 255 20.21 16.77 -15.08
CA GLU A 255 20.38 18.22 -15.06
C GLU A 255 19.50 18.89 -16.11
N LEU A 256 18.71 19.90 -15.72
CA LEU A 256 18.15 20.88 -16.65
C LEU A 256 19.17 21.99 -16.92
N ARG A 257 19.40 22.32 -18.19
CA ARG A 257 20.34 23.37 -18.59
C ARG A 257 19.72 24.38 -19.54
N LYS A 258 20.03 25.65 -19.34
CA LYS A 258 19.81 26.72 -20.31
C LYS A 258 20.96 26.74 -21.31
N THR A 259 20.66 26.44 -22.57
CA THR A 259 21.64 26.42 -23.66
C THR A 259 21.54 27.71 -24.49
N ALA A 260 22.52 27.94 -25.37
CA ALA A 260 22.50 29.09 -26.27
C ALA A 260 21.27 29.15 -27.19
N THR A 261 20.62 28.02 -27.46
CA THR A 261 19.48 27.92 -28.38
C THR A 261 18.17 27.47 -27.73
N GLY A 262 18.13 27.28 -26.41
CA GLY A 262 16.95 26.80 -25.70
C GLY A 262 17.28 26.18 -24.34
N SER A 263 16.76 24.99 -24.09
CA SER A 263 17.01 24.23 -22.87
C SER A 263 16.94 22.73 -23.14
N SER A 264 17.67 21.95 -22.35
CA SER A 264 17.62 20.49 -22.40
C SER A 264 17.91 19.90 -21.03
N PHE A 265 17.34 18.72 -20.80
CA PHE A 265 17.82 17.85 -19.75
C PHE A 265 19.03 17.06 -20.25
N ASN A 266 20.05 16.89 -19.42
CA ASN A 266 21.29 16.19 -19.75
C ASN A 266 21.63 15.21 -18.63
N TYR A 267 22.24 14.09 -18.99
CA TYR A 267 22.86 13.18 -18.02
C TYR A 267 24.05 12.48 -18.65
N ASP A 268 24.92 11.97 -17.79
CA ASP A 268 26.02 11.11 -18.22
C ASP A 268 26.32 9.98 -17.24
N HIS A 269 26.88 8.90 -17.77
CA HIS A 269 27.30 7.73 -17.00
C HIS A 269 28.39 6.96 -17.75
N LEU A 270 29.08 6.06 -17.06
CA LEU A 270 29.95 5.08 -17.68
C LEU A 270 29.16 3.82 -18.03
N ASN A 271 29.38 3.27 -19.21
CA ASN A 271 28.86 1.95 -19.57
C ASN A 271 29.76 0.82 -19.03
N ASP A 272 29.36 -0.43 -19.24
CA ASP A 272 30.10 -1.62 -18.78
C ASP A 272 31.55 -1.74 -19.31
N GLN A 273 31.89 -1.00 -20.37
CA GLN A 273 33.25 -0.92 -20.91
C GLN A 273 34.04 0.29 -20.37
N GLY A 274 33.48 1.05 -19.43
CA GLY A 274 34.06 2.27 -18.87
C GLY A 274 34.01 3.49 -19.80
N ASN A 275 33.21 3.46 -20.87
CA ASN A 275 33.07 4.59 -21.77
C ASN A 275 31.99 5.55 -21.27
N LYS A 276 32.26 6.85 -21.32
CA LYS A 276 31.28 7.90 -21.01
C LYS A 276 30.19 7.96 -22.07
N ILE A 277 28.94 7.86 -21.63
CA ILE A 277 27.73 7.98 -22.43
C ILE A 277 27.00 9.25 -22.03
N LEU A 278 26.56 10.02 -23.02
CA LEU A 278 25.77 11.25 -22.86
C LEU A 278 24.34 10.98 -23.30
N GLY A 279 23.38 11.50 -22.55
CA GLY A 279 21.96 11.48 -22.90
C GLY A 279 21.31 12.85 -22.77
N TYR A 280 20.25 13.05 -23.55
CA TYR A 280 19.54 14.32 -23.66
C TYR A 280 18.04 14.10 -23.73
N GLU A 281 17.28 14.91 -22.99
CA GLU A 281 15.82 14.97 -23.07
C GLU A 281 15.35 16.41 -23.27
N ALA A 282 14.13 16.56 -23.78
CA ALA A 282 13.52 17.88 -23.92
C ALA A 282 13.24 18.48 -22.54
N GLY A 283 13.61 19.74 -22.34
CA GLY A 283 13.32 20.51 -21.13
C GLY A 283 12.91 21.94 -21.49
N SER A 284 12.13 22.58 -20.62
CA SER A 284 11.68 23.96 -20.79
C SER A 284 12.05 24.83 -19.59
N LEU A 285 12.38 26.09 -19.86
CA LEU A 285 12.54 27.13 -18.84
C LEU A 285 11.17 27.62 -18.33
N ASP A 286 11.18 28.38 -17.24
CA ASP A 286 9.98 28.98 -16.62
C ASP A 286 8.88 27.96 -16.25
N THR A 287 9.25 26.68 -16.14
CA THR A 287 8.34 25.56 -15.87
C THR A 287 8.99 24.66 -14.83
N PHE A 288 8.23 24.26 -13.81
CA PHE A 288 8.67 23.21 -12.89
C PHE A 288 8.60 21.84 -13.58
N HIS A 289 9.69 21.09 -13.48
CA HIS A 289 9.76 19.70 -13.91
C HIS A 289 10.04 18.83 -12.70
N LYS A 290 9.29 17.75 -12.56
CA LYS A 290 9.55 16.75 -11.53
C LYS A 290 10.62 15.81 -12.04
N ILE A 291 11.75 15.73 -11.36
CA ILE A 291 12.80 14.77 -11.67
C ILE A 291 13.12 13.89 -10.48
N VAL A 292 13.45 12.64 -10.79
CA VAL A 292 13.73 11.60 -9.78
C VAL A 292 15.05 10.93 -10.12
N ILE A 293 15.87 10.71 -9.10
CA ILE A 293 17.02 9.82 -9.16
C ILE A 293 16.82 8.74 -8.10
N THR A 294 17.00 7.48 -8.47
CA THR A 294 17.03 6.36 -7.52
C THR A 294 18.30 5.55 -7.70
N LYS A 295 18.81 4.96 -6.61
CA LYS A 295 19.89 3.97 -6.62
C LYS A 295 19.44 2.74 -5.87
N LEU A 296 19.14 1.69 -6.61
CA LEU A 296 18.55 0.45 -6.11
C LEU A 296 19.14 -0.73 -6.86
N ASP A 297 19.42 -1.82 -6.16
CA ASP A 297 20.03 -3.03 -6.75
C ASP A 297 21.28 -2.69 -7.60
N GLU A 298 22.13 -1.78 -7.12
CA GLU A 298 23.32 -1.25 -7.82
C GLU A 298 23.03 -0.50 -9.14
N GLN A 299 21.77 -0.28 -9.49
CA GLN A 299 21.33 0.46 -10.67
C GLN A 299 20.94 1.89 -10.29
N THR A 300 21.34 2.85 -11.13
CA THR A 300 20.81 4.22 -11.05
C THR A 300 19.73 4.38 -12.10
N SER A 301 18.60 4.99 -11.72
CA SER A 301 17.50 5.31 -12.62
C SER A 301 17.11 6.78 -12.56
N TYR A 302 16.87 7.38 -13.72
CA TYR A 302 16.44 8.76 -13.89
C TYR A 302 15.02 8.80 -14.45
N TYR A 303 14.17 9.63 -13.84
CA TYR A 303 12.80 9.86 -14.31
C TYR A 303 12.56 11.36 -14.54
N LEU A 304 11.77 11.66 -15.57
CA LEU A 304 11.30 12.99 -15.89
C LEU A 304 9.78 12.96 -16.00
N ASN A 305 9.10 13.71 -15.13
CA ASN A 305 7.65 13.80 -15.07
C ASN A 305 7.02 12.39 -15.05
N ASP A 306 7.46 11.56 -14.09
CA ASP A 306 7.05 10.16 -13.86
C ASP A 306 7.46 9.14 -14.94
N ASN A 307 8.09 9.57 -16.03
CA ASN A 307 8.54 8.67 -17.08
C ASN A 307 9.99 8.26 -16.88
N LEU A 308 10.29 6.96 -16.96
CA LEU A 308 11.66 6.46 -16.94
C LEU A 308 12.41 6.96 -18.18
N VAL A 309 13.46 7.76 -17.95
CA VAL A 309 14.35 8.27 -19.00
C VAL A 309 15.50 7.30 -19.23
N LYS A 310 16.13 6.85 -18.14
CA LYS A 310 17.31 6.00 -18.22
C LYS A 310 17.46 5.15 -16.97
N GLN A 311 17.94 3.92 -17.17
CA GLN A 311 18.48 3.05 -16.12
C GLN A 311 19.84 2.50 -16.58
N PHE A 312 20.79 2.39 -15.65
CA PHE A 312 22.14 1.91 -15.93
C PHE A 312 22.82 1.39 -14.65
N SER A 313 23.86 0.57 -14.82
CA SER A 313 24.67 0.09 -13.70
C SER A 313 25.53 1.18 -13.11
N SER A 314 25.52 1.23 -11.78
CA SER A 314 26.25 2.21 -10.98
C SER A 314 26.98 1.53 -9.81
N SER A 315 27.31 0.25 -9.95
CA SER A 315 27.95 -0.57 -8.92
C SER A 315 29.34 -0.05 -8.51
N SER A 316 30.01 0.70 -9.39
CA SER A 316 31.31 1.32 -9.11
C SER A 316 31.22 2.76 -8.58
N HIS A 317 30.03 3.26 -8.25
CA HIS A 317 29.82 4.60 -7.72
C HIS A 317 29.20 4.50 -6.33
N ASP A 318 29.93 4.94 -5.30
CA ASP A 318 29.40 5.00 -3.94
C ASP A 318 28.59 6.29 -3.77
N VAL A 319 27.55 6.26 -2.94
CA VAL A 319 26.71 7.43 -2.68
C VAL A 319 26.94 7.88 -1.26
N ASP A 320 27.75 8.92 -1.11
CA ASP A 320 27.97 9.58 0.17
C ASP A 320 26.92 10.66 0.41
N TYR A 321 26.48 11.35 -0.65
CA TYR A 321 25.51 12.44 -0.57
C TYR A 321 24.48 12.41 -1.69
N TRP A 322 23.25 12.77 -1.32
CA TRP A 322 22.19 13.17 -2.24
C TRP A 322 22.11 14.69 -2.25
N SER A 323 21.99 15.28 -3.44
CA SER A 323 22.02 16.74 -3.57
C SER A 323 21.04 17.27 -4.61
N ILE A 324 20.57 18.49 -4.34
CA ILE A 324 19.99 19.40 -5.32
C ILE A 324 21.03 20.48 -5.55
N GLY A 325 21.42 20.72 -6.79
CA GLY A 325 22.44 21.74 -7.10
C GLY A 325 22.04 22.64 -8.25
N SER A 326 22.65 23.82 -8.30
CA SER A 326 22.56 24.73 -9.44
C SER A 326 23.87 25.45 -9.67
N PHE A 327 24.05 25.97 -10.88
CA PHE A 327 25.33 26.50 -11.33
C PHE A 327 25.22 27.40 -12.55
N ASN A 328 26.34 28.03 -12.93
CA ASN A 328 26.55 28.58 -14.26
C ASN A 328 27.99 28.34 -14.75
N ASP A 329 28.23 27.52 -15.77
CA ASP A 329 29.63 27.16 -16.09
C ASP A 329 30.52 28.31 -16.58
N GLU A 330 29.93 29.46 -16.94
CA GLU A 330 30.66 30.64 -17.39
C GLU A 330 31.01 31.60 -16.23
N GLY A 331 30.69 31.25 -14.98
CA GLY A 331 30.95 32.12 -13.84
C GLY A 331 30.01 33.32 -13.76
N LEU A 332 28.86 33.28 -14.46
CA LEU A 332 27.88 34.35 -14.48
C LEU A 332 26.83 34.16 -13.39
N ALA A 333 26.11 35.24 -13.06
CA ALA A 333 25.01 35.15 -12.11
C ALA A 333 23.90 34.20 -12.62
N TYR A 334 23.33 33.44 -11.70
CA TYR A 334 22.23 32.50 -11.95
C TYR A 334 21.24 32.48 -10.80
N LEU A 335 20.04 31.99 -11.10
CA LEU A 335 18.92 31.92 -10.17
C LEU A 335 18.05 30.73 -10.55
N THR A 336 17.80 29.80 -9.64
CA THR A 336 16.96 28.62 -9.87
C THR A 336 16.10 28.33 -8.64
N TYR A 337 15.08 27.48 -8.81
CA TYR A 337 14.14 27.14 -7.75
C TYR A 337 13.94 25.62 -7.66
N ALA A 338 13.94 25.10 -6.44
CA ALA A 338 13.49 23.75 -6.10
C ALA A 338 12.24 23.82 -5.23
N ASP A 339 11.37 22.83 -5.40
CA ASP A 339 10.13 22.68 -4.62
C ASP A 339 9.78 21.19 -4.44
N ASN A 340 8.88 20.90 -3.50
CA ASN A 340 8.24 19.58 -3.29
C ASN A 340 9.23 18.39 -3.30
N VAL A 341 10.17 18.39 -2.36
CA VAL A 341 11.18 17.35 -2.24
C VAL A 341 10.62 16.12 -1.54
N ARG A 342 10.86 14.94 -2.12
CA ARG A 342 10.60 13.64 -1.49
C ARG A 342 11.86 12.79 -1.49
N VAL A 343 11.98 11.90 -0.50
CA VAL A 343 13.08 10.94 -0.41
C VAL A 343 12.54 9.52 -0.42
N LEU A 344 13.27 8.61 -1.06
CA LEU A 344 12.95 7.19 -1.03
C LEU A 344 13.74 6.52 0.09
N ARG A 345 13.04 5.87 1.01
CA ARG A 345 13.65 5.11 2.10
C ARG A 345 13.35 3.64 1.96
N GLN A 346 14.22 2.82 2.53
CA GLN A 346 13.88 1.43 2.81
C GLN A 346 12.71 1.43 3.80
N GLY A 347 11.56 0.94 3.35
CA GLY A 347 10.41 0.65 4.18
C GLY A 347 10.82 -0.33 5.26
N THR A 348 10.48 -0.03 6.51
CA THR A 348 10.44 -1.09 7.51
C THR A 348 9.32 -2.02 7.05
N PRO A 349 9.53 -3.35 6.91
CA PRO A 349 8.41 -4.24 6.67
C PRO A 349 7.42 -3.98 7.80
N THR A 350 6.28 -3.38 7.46
CA THR A 350 5.13 -3.32 8.37
C THR A 350 4.66 -4.75 8.51
N THR A 351 5.31 -5.51 9.39
CA THR A 351 4.61 -6.59 10.07
C THR A 351 3.41 -5.92 10.70
N GLU A 352 2.20 -6.26 10.21
CA GLU A 352 0.97 -5.90 10.93
C GLU A 352 1.23 -6.19 12.41
N PRO A 353 1.06 -5.21 13.31
CA PRO A 353 1.32 -5.45 14.73
C PRO A 353 0.55 -6.68 15.17
N ASP A 354 1.17 -7.51 16.03
CA ASP A 354 0.56 -8.77 16.45
C ASP A 354 -0.89 -8.51 16.92
N PRO A 355 -1.88 -9.24 16.36
CA PRO A 355 -3.27 -9.05 16.73
C PRO A 355 -3.47 -9.27 18.23
N VAL A 356 -4.09 -8.30 18.90
CA VAL A 356 -4.44 -8.38 20.32
C VAL A 356 -5.90 -8.81 20.45
N THR A 357 -6.19 -9.88 21.19
CA THR A 357 -7.58 -10.22 21.49
C THR A 357 -8.21 -9.16 22.39
N VAL A 358 -9.25 -8.49 21.90
CA VAL A 358 -9.99 -7.45 22.64
C VAL A 358 -11.36 -7.91 23.11
N VAL A 359 -11.92 -8.96 22.49
CA VAL A 359 -13.15 -9.61 22.96
C VAL A 359 -12.97 -11.12 22.91
N SER A 360 -13.38 -11.79 23.99
CA SER A 360 -13.47 -13.25 24.09
C SER A 360 -14.88 -13.69 24.47
N ASP A 361 -15.20 -14.93 24.11
CA ASP A 361 -16.39 -15.61 24.60
C ASP A 361 -16.25 -16.00 26.10
N PRO A 362 -17.32 -16.47 26.76
CA PRO A 362 -17.27 -16.91 28.15
C PRO A 362 -16.31 -18.08 28.44
N ASN A 363 -15.89 -18.83 27.41
CA ASN A 363 -14.94 -19.93 27.52
C ASN A 363 -13.49 -19.48 27.28
N GLY A 364 -13.27 -18.21 26.93
CA GLY A 364 -11.95 -17.63 26.65
C GLY A 364 -11.51 -17.74 25.18
N GLN A 365 -12.38 -18.23 24.28
CA GLN A 365 -12.13 -18.22 22.83
C GLN A 365 -12.10 -16.77 22.34
N ALA A 366 -11.11 -16.40 21.53
CA ALA A 366 -11.02 -15.07 20.95
C ALA A 366 -12.12 -14.85 19.89
N VAL A 367 -12.79 -13.70 19.92
CA VAL A 367 -13.90 -13.34 19.02
C VAL A 367 -13.52 -12.14 18.15
N VAL A 368 -12.96 -11.08 18.75
CA VAL A 368 -12.48 -9.90 18.02
C VAL A 368 -11.03 -9.63 18.39
N LEU A 369 -10.22 -9.39 17.36
CA LEU A 369 -8.83 -9.00 17.41
C LEU A 369 -8.72 -7.51 17.07
N GLN A 370 -7.79 -6.81 17.72
CA GLN A 370 -7.40 -5.47 17.34
C GLN A 370 -6.01 -5.54 16.71
N VAL A 371 -5.88 -4.95 15.52
CA VAL A 371 -4.62 -4.81 14.79
C VAL A 371 -4.45 -3.33 14.51
N ASP A 372 -3.52 -2.69 15.22
CA ASP A 372 -3.35 -1.24 15.22
C ASP A 372 -4.65 -0.53 15.64
N GLU A 373 -5.19 0.38 14.81
CA GLU A 373 -6.46 1.07 15.07
C GLU A 373 -7.70 0.33 14.51
N ARG A 374 -7.52 -0.85 13.90
CA ARG A 374 -8.60 -1.61 13.23
C ARG A 374 -9.00 -2.83 14.05
N TYR A 375 -10.27 -3.23 13.94
CA TYR A 375 -10.77 -4.49 14.50
C TYR A 375 -10.97 -5.53 13.40
N LYS A 376 -10.70 -6.79 13.72
CA LYS A 376 -10.93 -7.95 12.86
C LYS A 376 -11.67 -9.01 13.64
N TRP A 377 -12.58 -9.73 13.01
CA TRP A 377 -13.10 -10.97 13.57
C TRP A 377 -11.99 -12.01 13.67
N ASN A 378 -12.05 -12.86 14.70
CA ASN A 378 -11.11 -13.97 14.79
C ASN A 378 -11.32 -14.91 13.59
N SER A 379 -10.22 -15.36 12.97
CA SER A 379 -10.27 -16.26 11.80
C SER A 379 -10.94 -17.60 12.09
N SER A 380 -11.11 -17.96 13.37
CA SER A 380 -11.90 -19.10 13.80
C SER A 380 -12.96 -18.67 14.82
N LEU A 381 -14.20 -18.63 14.37
CA LEU A 381 -15.38 -18.46 15.23
C LEU A 381 -16.04 -19.81 15.56
N ASP A 382 -15.40 -20.94 15.23
CA ASP A 382 -16.00 -22.26 15.48
C ASP A 382 -16.32 -22.46 16.97
N GLY A 383 -17.58 -22.78 17.25
CA GLY A 383 -18.09 -22.93 18.59
C GLY A 383 -18.45 -21.62 19.31
N VAL A 384 -18.42 -20.47 18.64
CA VAL A 384 -18.83 -19.17 19.20
C VAL A 384 -20.32 -18.94 19.01
N THR A 385 -20.98 -18.44 20.05
CA THR A 385 -22.35 -17.89 19.97
C THR A 385 -22.30 -16.38 20.17
N LEU A 386 -22.91 -15.63 19.25
CA LEU A 386 -23.09 -14.18 19.37
C LEU A 386 -24.58 -13.87 19.49
N TRP A 387 -24.89 -12.90 20.35
CA TRP A 387 -26.21 -12.31 20.41
C TRP A 387 -26.13 -10.96 19.72
N GLY A 388 -27.00 -10.73 18.74
CA GLY A 388 -27.04 -9.52 17.91
C GLY A 388 -28.21 -8.62 18.27
N VAL A 389 -28.00 -7.32 18.18
CA VAL A 389 -29.03 -6.28 18.25
C VAL A 389 -28.86 -5.38 17.04
N GLU A 390 -29.93 -5.20 16.28
CA GLU A 390 -29.92 -4.41 15.04
C GLU A 390 -30.77 -3.16 15.20
N GLN A 391 -30.38 -2.08 14.54
CA GLN A 391 -31.24 -0.93 14.29
C GLN A 391 -31.52 -0.82 12.79
N SER A 392 -32.74 -1.16 12.39
CA SER A 392 -33.21 -0.99 11.01
C SER A 392 -34.27 0.11 10.91
N SER A 393 -34.80 0.35 9.71
CA SER A 393 -35.92 1.27 9.50
C SER A 393 -37.20 0.85 10.23
N ASP A 394 -37.35 -0.45 10.49
CA ASP A 394 -38.54 -1.03 11.14
C ASP A 394 -38.43 -1.05 12.67
N GLY A 395 -37.27 -0.64 13.20
CA GLY A 395 -37.00 -0.51 14.63
C GLY A 395 -35.83 -1.37 15.09
N TRP A 396 -35.84 -1.71 16.38
CA TRP A 396 -34.79 -2.52 16.98
C TRP A 396 -35.17 -3.99 16.95
N SER A 397 -34.32 -4.82 16.38
CA SER A 397 -34.46 -6.28 16.33
C SER A 397 -33.40 -6.97 17.21
N SER A 398 -33.58 -8.26 17.45
CA SER A 398 -32.63 -9.08 18.21
C SER A 398 -32.45 -10.43 17.52
N MET A 399 -31.26 -11.00 17.60
CA MET A 399 -30.93 -12.29 17.01
C MET A 399 -29.93 -13.06 17.85
N THR A 400 -29.89 -14.38 17.67
CA THR A 400 -28.83 -15.26 18.19
C THR A 400 -28.19 -16.00 17.03
N MET A 401 -26.87 -15.92 16.92
CA MET A 401 -26.06 -16.52 15.86
C MET A 401 -25.05 -17.50 16.47
N ARG A 402 -24.89 -18.65 15.84
CA ARG A 402 -23.94 -19.70 16.22
C ARG A 402 -23.06 -20.03 15.02
N PHE A 403 -21.76 -20.00 15.25
CA PHE A 403 -20.75 -20.34 14.27
C PHE A 403 -20.24 -21.74 14.57
N GLU A 404 -20.41 -22.68 13.64
CA GLU A 404 -19.94 -24.06 13.82
C GLU A 404 -19.68 -24.74 12.47
N ASN A 405 -18.53 -25.36 12.29
CA ASN A 405 -18.11 -26.09 11.09
C ASN A 405 -18.25 -25.27 9.78
N GLY A 406 -17.88 -23.98 9.81
CA GLY A 406 -17.99 -23.08 8.65
C GLY A 406 -19.43 -22.65 8.32
N ARG A 407 -20.37 -22.93 9.22
CA ARG A 407 -21.78 -22.52 9.14
C ARG A 407 -22.07 -21.45 10.17
N ASN A 408 -22.88 -20.48 9.78
CA ASN A 408 -23.48 -19.48 10.64
C ASN A 408 -24.98 -19.75 10.63
N PHE A 409 -25.53 -20.13 11.77
CA PHE A 409 -26.96 -20.42 11.91
C PHE A 409 -27.55 -19.77 13.16
N GLY A 410 -28.82 -19.42 13.08
CA GLY A 410 -29.41 -18.55 14.08
C GLY A 410 -30.90 -18.34 13.94
N ASN A 411 -31.44 -17.55 14.85
CA ASN A 411 -32.86 -17.22 14.89
C ASN A 411 -33.09 -15.83 15.49
N GLU A 412 -34.22 -15.21 15.16
CA GLU A 412 -34.67 -13.97 15.77
C GLU A 412 -35.00 -14.20 17.25
N GLY A 413 -34.46 -13.33 18.10
CA GLY A 413 -34.57 -13.40 19.56
C GLY A 413 -33.28 -13.81 20.26
N PHE A 414 -33.32 -13.78 21.59
CA PHE A 414 -32.21 -14.17 22.46
C PHE A 414 -32.40 -15.59 23.01
N TYR A 415 -31.52 -16.52 22.64
CA TYR A 415 -31.57 -17.92 23.06
C TYR A 415 -30.29 -18.33 23.77
N ASP A 416 -30.38 -19.20 24.78
CA ASP A 416 -29.19 -19.73 25.49
C ASP A 416 -28.34 -20.64 24.60
N SER A 417 -28.99 -21.31 23.65
CA SER A 417 -28.38 -22.18 22.64
C SER A 417 -29.29 -22.25 21.43
N VAL A 418 -28.69 -22.34 20.24
CA VAL A 418 -29.39 -22.68 19.00
C VAL A 418 -28.77 -23.96 18.46
N GLU A 419 -29.59 -24.94 18.11
CA GLU A 419 -29.18 -26.20 17.49
C GLU A 419 -29.83 -26.29 16.10
N GLN A 420 -29.15 -26.91 15.14
CA GLN A 420 -29.72 -27.11 13.81
C GLN A 420 -30.95 -28.06 13.86
N PRO A 421 -31.95 -27.87 12.96
CA PRO A 421 -32.03 -26.84 11.93
C PRO A 421 -32.56 -25.51 12.48
N GLN A 422 -32.10 -24.40 11.91
CA GLN A 422 -32.61 -23.06 12.21
C GLN A 422 -33.09 -22.36 10.94
N PRO A 423 -33.95 -21.32 11.06
CA PRO A 423 -34.45 -20.58 9.89
C PRO A 423 -33.33 -19.90 9.11
N TYR A 424 -32.30 -19.41 9.80
CA TYR A 424 -31.07 -18.88 9.21
C TYR A 424 -29.98 -19.95 9.37
N ASP A 425 -29.42 -20.42 8.27
CA ASP A 425 -28.34 -21.42 8.27
C ASP A 425 -27.53 -21.39 6.95
N VAL A 426 -26.50 -20.56 6.95
CA VAL A 426 -25.69 -20.20 5.78
C VAL A 426 -24.21 -20.57 6.00
N SER A 427 -23.44 -20.67 4.91
CA SER A 427 -21.97 -20.76 5.03
C SER A 427 -21.38 -19.40 5.35
N PHE A 428 -20.30 -19.37 6.13
CA PHE A 428 -19.53 -18.15 6.37
C PHE A 428 -18.03 -18.36 6.24
N GLU A 429 -17.32 -17.28 5.98
CA GLU A 429 -15.87 -17.18 6.08
C GLU A 429 -15.46 -15.85 6.73
N ILE A 430 -14.21 -15.77 7.17
CA ILE A 430 -13.58 -14.49 7.50
C ILE A 430 -12.74 -14.09 6.30
N ASP A 431 -13.05 -12.94 5.69
CA ASP A 431 -12.38 -12.49 4.47
C ASP A 431 -10.97 -11.92 4.76
N GLU A 432 -10.27 -11.51 3.70
CA GLU A 432 -8.93 -10.91 3.80
C GLU A 432 -8.87 -9.61 4.61
N ASN A 433 -10.00 -8.91 4.75
CA ASN A 433 -10.13 -7.69 5.56
C ASN A 433 -10.41 -8.00 7.04
N GLY A 434 -10.72 -9.26 7.36
CA GLY A 434 -11.11 -9.68 8.71
C GLY A 434 -12.61 -9.50 8.98
N TYR A 435 -13.45 -9.41 7.96
CA TYR A 435 -14.91 -9.27 8.08
C TYR A 435 -15.57 -10.64 8.09
N ILE A 436 -16.69 -10.79 8.80
CA ILE A 436 -17.56 -11.96 8.57
C ILE A 436 -18.24 -11.76 7.23
N LYS A 437 -18.17 -12.77 6.38
CA LYS A 437 -18.83 -12.84 5.07
C LYS A 437 -19.70 -14.09 5.03
N SER A 438 -21.01 -13.93 5.01
CA SER A 438 -22.01 -15.03 5.00
C SER A 438 -22.74 -15.07 3.66
N LEU A 439 -22.90 -16.27 3.07
CA LEU A 439 -23.53 -16.46 1.76
C LEU A 439 -25.03 -16.70 1.92
N GLU A 440 -25.85 -15.74 1.50
CA GLU A 440 -27.31 -15.80 1.59
C GLU A 440 -27.92 -16.67 0.47
N ASP A 441 -29.20 -17.06 0.64
CA ASP A 441 -29.91 -17.97 -0.26
C ASP A 441 -30.10 -17.42 -1.69
N ASP A 442 -30.01 -16.10 -1.87
CA ASP A 442 -30.07 -15.43 -3.18
C ASP A 442 -28.72 -15.42 -3.92
N GLY A 443 -27.64 -15.86 -3.26
CA GLY A 443 -26.29 -15.94 -3.79
C GLY A 443 -25.44 -14.70 -3.54
N ASP A 444 -25.99 -13.67 -2.88
CA ASP A 444 -25.25 -12.50 -2.44
C ASP A 444 -24.63 -12.73 -1.05
N TYR A 445 -23.73 -11.84 -0.66
CA TYR A 445 -23.00 -11.97 0.60
C TYR A 445 -23.39 -10.87 1.57
N GLN A 446 -23.77 -11.27 2.77
CA GLN A 446 -23.90 -10.38 3.91
C GLN A 446 -22.54 -10.18 4.59
N TYR A 447 -22.14 -8.93 4.79
CA TYR A 447 -20.89 -8.57 5.44
C TYR A 447 -21.12 -7.97 6.83
N TYR A 448 -20.20 -8.25 7.76
CA TYR A 448 -20.16 -7.60 9.08
C TYR A 448 -18.75 -7.11 9.38
N ASN A 449 -18.55 -5.79 9.31
CA ASN A 449 -17.29 -5.14 9.64
C ASN A 449 -17.31 -4.64 11.09
N ALA A 450 -16.45 -5.18 11.96
CA ALA A 450 -16.29 -4.67 13.32
C ALA A 450 -15.51 -3.34 13.29
N VAL A 451 -16.12 -2.26 13.77
CA VAL A 451 -15.52 -0.91 13.72
C VAL A 451 -15.37 -0.27 15.10
N SER A 452 -15.96 -0.87 16.15
CA SER A 452 -15.79 -0.41 17.53
C SER A 452 -15.93 -1.57 18.52
N VAL A 453 -15.19 -1.48 19.63
CA VAL A 453 -15.34 -2.34 20.79
C VAL A 453 -15.35 -1.48 22.05
N GLU A 454 -16.47 -1.44 22.76
CA GLU A 454 -16.60 -0.69 24.01
C GLU A 454 -17.23 -1.56 25.10
N ASN A 455 -16.50 -1.84 26.18
CA ASN A 455 -16.97 -2.68 27.29
C ASN A 455 -17.52 -4.06 26.85
N GLY A 456 -16.91 -4.66 25.82
CA GLY A 456 -17.33 -5.95 25.26
C GLY A 456 -18.51 -5.88 24.26
N VAL A 457 -19.02 -4.68 23.97
CA VAL A 457 -19.99 -4.45 22.89
C VAL A 457 -19.25 -4.27 21.58
N ILE A 458 -19.55 -5.11 20.59
CA ILE A 458 -18.92 -5.07 19.27
C ILE A 458 -19.87 -4.32 18.33
N GLY A 459 -19.54 -3.08 17.97
CA GLY A 459 -20.32 -2.32 16.99
C GLY A 459 -19.85 -2.62 15.57
N THR A 460 -20.77 -3.02 14.70
CA THR A 460 -20.51 -3.38 13.31
C THR A 460 -21.29 -2.52 12.33
N ILE A 461 -20.69 -2.33 11.15
CA ILE A 461 -21.38 -1.87 9.95
C ILE A 461 -21.73 -3.12 9.14
N GLN A 462 -23.00 -3.27 8.76
CA GLN A 462 -23.49 -4.43 8.01
C GLN A 462 -24.21 -4.03 6.73
N ASN A 463 -24.05 -4.82 5.66
CA ASN A 463 -24.70 -4.62 4.37
C ASN A 463 -24.44 -5.83 3.44
N ASP A 464 -25.26 -5.98 2.41
CA ASP A 464 -25.16 -7.00 1.36
C ASP A 464 -24.64 -6.45 0.01
N GLU A 465 -24.48 -5.13 -0.13
CA GLU A 465 -24.00 -4.46 -1.36
C GLU A 465 -22.46 -4.53 -1.56
N GLY A 466 -21.78 -5.48 -0.90
CA GLY A 466 -20.33 -5.73 -1.05
C GLY A 466 -19.43 -4.93 -0.10
N VAL A 467 -18.12 -5.22 -0.15
CA VAL A 467 -17.13 -4.76 0.86
C VAL A 467 -17.08 -3.23 1.06
N SER A 468 -17.29 -2.44 0.00
CA SER A 468 -17.26 -0.97 0.08
C SER A 468 -18.44 -0.39 0.89
N SER A 469 -19.58 -1.08 0.88
CA SER A 469 -20.79 -0.67 1.58
C SER A 469 -20.69 -0.83 3.11
N VAL A 470 -19.77 -1.68 3.58
CA VAL A 470 -19.47 -1.86 5.02
C VAL A 470 -18.15 -1.22 5.47
N ALA A 471 -17.46 -0.48 4.58
CA ALA A 471 -16.19 0.15 4.90
C ALA A 471 -16.33 1.23 5.98
N ASN A 472 -15.35 1.36 6.87
CA ASN A 472 -15.27 2.45 7.84
C ASN A 472 -14.71 3.73 7.18
N ASN A 473 -15.56 4.40 6.40
CA ASN A 473 -15.21 5.54 5.55
C ASN A 473 -15.77 6.89 6.06
N GLY A 474 -16.32 6.91 7.28
CA GLY A 474 -17.00 8.08 7.86
C GLY A 474 -18.38 8.40 7.27
N ILE A 475 -18.86 7.63 6.30
CA ILE A 475 -20.20 7.73 5.71
C ILE A 475 -21.10 6.63 6.29
N ASN A 476 -20.62 5.39 6.28
CA ASN A 476 -21.35 4.24 6.80
C ASN A 476 -21.40 4.29 8.33
N GLN A 477 -22.51 3.86 8.91
CA GLN A 477 -22.76 3.96 10.35
C GLN A 477 -22.91 2.58 10.98
N ILE A 478 -22.58 2.48 12.26
CA ILE A 478 -22.85 1.28 13.05
C ILE A 478 -24.36 1.13 13.19
N ASP A 479 -24.88 0.00 12.73
CA ASP A 479 -26.29 -0.36 12.72
C ASP A 479 -26.56 -1.73 13.36
N GLN A 480 -25.51 -2.51 13.66
CA GLN A 480 -25.59 -3.79 14.33
C GLN A 480 -24.59 -3.87 15.48
N TRP A 481 -25.01 -4.49 16.59
CA TRP A 481 -24.17 -4.70 17.77
C TRP A 481 -24.17 -6.16 18.18
N PHE A 482 -22.99 -6.74 18.38
CA PHE A 482 -22.82 -8.11 18.85
C PHE A 482 -22.27 -8.18 20.28
N PHE A 483 -22.68 -9.24 20.97
CA PHE A 483 -22.33 -9.53 22.35
C PHE A 483 -21.94 -11.00 22.49
N THR A 484 -20.97 -11.29 23.35
CA THR A 484 -20.58 -12.68 23.69
C THR A 484 -21.34 -13.25 24.88
N THR A 485 -22.28 -12.50 25.44
CA THR A 485 -23.21 -12.99 26.45
C THR A 485 -24.62 -12.50 26.17
N ARG A 486 -25.60 -13.39 26.35
CA ARG A 486 -27.03 -13.08 26.24
C ARG A 486 -27.44 -11.91 27.14
N ALA A 487 -27.02 -11.93 28.40
CA ALA A 487 -27.44 -10.93 29.39
C ALA A 487 -27.03 -9.50 28.99
N ALA A 488 -25.83 -9.33 28.43
CA ALA A 488 -25.38 -8.03 27.94
C ALA A 488 -26.19 -7.56 26.72
N ALA A 489 -26.52 -8.48 25.80
CA ALA A 489 -27.37 -8.17 24.65
C ALA A 489 -28.79 -7.77 25.07
N GLU A 490 -29.39 -8.49 26.03
CA GLU A 490 -30.70 -8.17 26.60
C GLU A 490 -30.70 -6.79 27.25
N GLU A 491 -29.71 -6.50 28.10
CA GLU A 491 -29.57 -5.19 28.74
C GLU A 491 -29.45 -4.07 27.70
N TYR A 492 -28.62 -4.26 26.68
CA TYR A 492 -28.47 -3.31 25.59
C TYR A 492 -29.77 -3.12 24.82
N TYR A 493 -30.40 -4.19 24.35
CA TYR A 493 -31.65 -4.15 23.59
C TYR A 493 -32.76 -3.44 24.36
N TYR A 494 -33.02 -3.85 25.61
CA TYR A 494 -34.07 -3.23 26.42
C TYR A 494 -33.77 -1.76 26.76
N SER A 495 -32.50 -1.35 26.82
CA SER A 495 -32.16 0.07 26.93
C SER A 495 -32.59 0.90 25.71
N LYS A 496 -32.72 0.27 24.54
CA LYS A 496 -33.13 0.92 23.27
C LYS A 496 -34.63 0.86 23.06
N VAL A 497 -35.24 -0.32 23.22
CA VAL A 497 -36.68 -0.50 22.98
C VAL A 497 -37.55 -0.02 24.15
N ASN A 498 -36.96 0.12 25.33
CA ASN A 498 -37.69 0.49 26.53
C ASN A 498 -36.95 1.56 27.34
N PRO A 499 -36.86 2.80 26.81
CA PRO A 499 -36.13 3.88 27.45
C PRO A 499 -36.72 4.22 28.83
N LYS A 500 -36.02 3.80 29.88
CA LYS A 500 -35.94 4.27 31.28
C LYS A 500 -37.19 4.62 32.10
N ASP A 501 -38.42 4.54 31.61
CA ASP A 501 -39.59 4.94 32.41
C ASP A 501 -40.61 3.82 32.69
N TRP A 502 -40.52 2.64 32.07
CA TRP A 502 -41.55 1.60 32.27
C TRP A 502 -41.00 0.17 32.16
N MET A 503 -41.22 -0.68 33.17
CA MET A 503 -41.17 -2.14 33.00
C MET A 503 -42.60 -2.64 32.84
N TRP A 504 -42.92 -3.17 31.66
CA TRP A 504 -44.13 -3.98 31.47
C TRP A 504 -43.85 -5.40 31.96
N PHE A 505 -44.69 -5.92 32.87
CA PHE A 505 -44.69 -7.34 33.23
C PHE A 505 -46.01 -7.96 32.79
N ASP A 506 -45.98 -8.79 31.75
CA ASP A 506 -47.17 -9.50 31.27
C ASP A 506 -47.72 -10.51 32.28
N HIS A 507 -46.92 -10.89 33.29
CA HIS A 507 -47.23 -11.99 34.20
C HIS A 507 -47.30 -11.59 35.68
N TYR A 508 -46.84 -10.38 36.05
CA TYR A 508 -46.77 -9.96 37.45
C TYR A 508 -47.30 -8.53 37.62
N PRO A 509 -48.62 -8.36 37.79
CA PRO A 509 -49.23 -7.04 37.99
C PRO A 509 -48.89 -6.40 39.34
N TRP A 510 -48.15 -7.10 40.23
CA TRP A 510 -47.72 -6.59 41.54
C TRP A 510 -46.27 -6.06 41.50
N VAL A 511 -46.08 -4.81 41.91
CA VAL A 511 -44.77 -4.15 42.02
C VAL A 511 -44.59 -3.59 43.43
N TYR A 512 -43.41 -3.76 44.03
CA TYR A 512 -43.10 -3.15 45.32
C TYR A 512 -42.58 -1.72 45.14
N SER A 513 -43.25 -0.73 45.72
CA SER A 513 -42.81 0.66 45.76
C SER A 513 -41.94 0.88 47.00
N ASN A 514 -40.65 1.16 46.78
CA ASN A 514 -39.73 1.51 47.86
C ASN A 514 -40.06 2.88 48.48
N GLU A 515 -40.65 3.81 47.73
CA GLU A 515 -41.07 5.11 48.25
C GLU A 515 -42.31 4.99 49.15
N GLN A 516 -43.30 4.19 48.73
CA GLN A 516 -44.53 3.99 49.51
C GLN A 516 -44.39 2.89 50.58
N GLN A 517 -43.30 2.12 50.51
CA GLN A 517 -43.07 0.90 51.30
C GLN A 517 -44.29 -0.03 51.21
N ASP A 518 -44.76 -0.29 49.99
CA ASP A 518 -46.02 -0.99 49.72
C ASP A 518 -46.00 -1.80 48.41
N TRP A 519 -46.82 -2.85 48.35
CA TRP A 519 -47.10 -3.60 47.12
C TRP A 519 -48.27 -2.96 46.37
N LEU A 520 -48.05 -2.64 45.10
CA LEU A 520 -49.02 -2.00 44.22
C LEU A 520 -49.43 -2.99 43.11
N TYR A 521 -50.73 -3.18 42.90
CA TYR A 521 -51.25 -3.95 41.77
C TYR A 521 -51.75 -3.02 40.66
N PHE A 522 -51.22 -3.14 39.45
CA PHE A 522 -51.59 -2.27 38.33
C PHE A 522 -52.66 -2.90 37.44
N HIS A 523 -53.62 -2.08 37.00
CA HIS A 523 -54.70 -2.49 36.11
C HIS A 523 -55.07 -1.37 35.13
N PRO A 524 -54.91 -1.58 33.82
CA PRO A 524 -55.40 -0.63 32.83
C PRO A 524 -56.94 -0.66 32.76
N SER A 525 -57.59 0.51 32.81
CA SER A 525 -59.04 0.63 32.69
C SER A 525 -59.43 1.93 31.97
N GLY A 526 -60.17 1.82 30.86
CA GLY A 526 -60.77 2.97 30.17
C GLY A 526 -59.78 4.04 29.68
N GLY A 527 -58.57 3.64 29.27
CA GLY A 527 -57.52 4.58 28.82
C GLY A 527 -56.74 5.25 29.96
N THR A 528 -56.97 4.83 31.20
CA THR A 528 -56.23 5.29 32.39
C THR A 528 -55.57 4.10 33.08
N LEU A 529 -54.42 4.34 33.74
CA LEU A 529 -53.75 3.33 34.56
C LEU A 529 -54.23 3.46 35.99
N MET A 530 -54.82 2.39 36.53
CA MET A 530 -55.22 2.32 37.93
C MET A 530 -54.23 1.46 38.70
N TYR A 531 -54.00 1.78 39.97
CA TYR A 531 -53.27 0.90 40.87
C TYR A 531 -54.03 0.66 42.17
N TRP A 532 -53.92 -0.55 42.70
CA TRP A 532 -54.39 -0.92 44.03
C TRP A 532 -53.21 -0.97 44.98
N SER A 533 -53.27 -0.16 46.04
CA SER A 533 -52.27 -0.18 47.12
C SER A 533 -52.66 -1.23 48.16
N ASN A 534 -51.78 -2.19 48.44
CA ASN A 534 -52.04 -3.21 49.46
C ASN A 534 -52.12 -2.61 50.87
N LYS A 535 -51.38 -1.54 51.15
CA LYS A 535 -51.47 -0.82 52.43
C LYS A 535 -52.69 0.09 52.51
N GLY A 536 -53.04 0.74 51.40
CA GLY A 536 -54.15 1.69 51.30
C GLY A 536 -55.51 1.05 51.07
N GLN A 537 -55.55 -0.22 50.65
CA GLN A 537 -56.76 -1.00 50.35
C GLN A 537 -57.76 -0.23 49.47
N ALA A 538 -57.25 0.47 48.47
CA ALA A 538 -58.05 1.30 47.57
C ALA A 538 -57.42 1.38 46.18
N TRP A 539 -58.29 1.49 45.17
CA TRP A 539 -57.92 1.84 43.81
C TRP A 539 -57.66 3.33 43.69
N ARG A 540 -56.56 3.68 43.02
CA ARG A 540 -56.18 5.04 42.72
C ARG A 540 -55.80 5.14 41.26
N GLN A 541 -56.14 6.24 40.63
CA GLN A 541 -55.61 6.56 39.32
C GLN A 541 -54.13 6.91 39.49
N PHE A 542 -53.30 6.29 38.67
CA PHE A 542 -51.90 6.64 38.53
C PHE A 542 -51.85 7.87 37.61
N ASN A 543 -51.29 8.97 38.11
CA ASN A 543 -51.18 10.25 37.39
C ASN A 543 -49.77 10.43 36.83
#